data_AF-A0A2T3ZVN2-F1
#
_entry.id   AF-A0A2T3ZVN2-F1
#
_cell.length_a   1.000
_cell.length_b   1.000
_cell.length_c   1.000
_cell.angle_alpha   90.00
_cell.angle_beta   90.00
_cell.angle_gamma   90.00
#
_symmetry.space_group_name_H-M   'P 1'
#
loop_
_entity.id
_entity.type
_entity.pdbx_description
1 polymer ?
#
loop_
_entity_poly.entity_id
_entity_poly.type
_entity_poly.pdbx_seq_one_letter_code
_entity_poly.pdbx_strand_id
1 'polypeptide(L)'
;MLWVCARCIQSLEVQPSISVLSIAISRERIDEEVVLSLLNHMHPETRIRYIQRLLRRQEREYNVMPLILAKYGDQITVEEMVVKLTLSSATGMEILPLLLDQRRGQIAITEDMMKRAAGNVVQGTELTAFLLNYQGDQIMITEGIILVAMCNERQGESIIQLLCQHQSGKITVTTNILEAASMKEKGIKFLELLLPHRGGQPAVTITTYMLHGGALNHDRARETISFIFQKLGNSIDFLDDTMINAIKYFTHCQGFVEYFIHEGGSHILITDEIMEAVLDAESPGYEHRIACIDVFFKHGQKLRFTGKAMATIREFRDNQINEQTTQILERSRDHLE
;
A
#
# COMPACT_ATOMS: atom_id res chain seq x y z
N MET A 1 1.04 33.75 44.20
CA MET A 1 0.00 33.57 43.15
C MET A 1 -0.24 34.93 42.49
N LEU A 2 0.41 35.20 41.36
CA LEU A 2 0.11 36.38 40.54
C LEU A 2 -0.98 35.99 39.53
N TRP A 3 -2.14 36.62 39.64
CA TRP A 3 -3.12 36.68 38.56
C TRP A 3 -2.56 37.67 37.53
N VAL A 4 -2.01 37.16 36.43
CA VAL A 4 -1.56 38.01 35.32
C VAL A 4 -2.80 38.31 34.48
N CYS A 5 -3.36 39.51 34.61
CA CYS A 5 -4.47 39.95 33.76
C CYS A 5 -3.96 40.62 32.47
N ALA A 6 -4.79 40.67 31.42
CA ALA A 6 -4.42 41.20 30.12
C ALA A 6 -3.87 42.64 30.17
N ARG A 7 -4.38 43.47 31.09
CA ARG A 7 -3.88 44.84 31.33
C ARG A 7 -2.46 44.89 31.89
N CYS A 8 -2.09 43.98 32.79
CA CYS A 8 -0.73 43.91 33.31
C CYS A 8 0.28 43.46 32.24
N ILE A 9 -0.18 42.72 31.23
CA ILE A 9 0.65 42.29 30.10
C ILE A 9 0.92 43.45 29.14
N GLN A 10 -0.05 44.33 28.93
CA GLN A 10 0.11 45.51 28.07
C GLN A 10 1.17 46.50 28.58
N SER A 11 1.50 46.44 29.87
CA SER A 11 2.55 47.25 30.49
C SER A 11 3.91 46.53 30.60
N LEU A 12 4.08 45.34 29.99
CA LEU A 12 5.35 44.62 30.05
C LEU A 12 6.41 45.27 29.16
N GLU A 13 7.52 45.70 29.77
CA GLU A 13 8.72 46.16 29.06
C GLU A 13 9.59 45.00 28.55
N VAL A 14 9.30 43.76 28.96
CA VAL A 14 10.12 42.57 28.68
C VAL A 14 9.32 41.53 27.89
N GLN A 15 9.98 40.92 26.90
CA GLN A 15 9.43 39.85 26.07
C GLN A 15 9.02 38.63 26.93
N PRO A 16 7.76 38.16 26.86
CA PRO A 16 7.32 36.99 27.62
C PRO A 16 7.98 35.70 27.09
N SER A 17 8.43 34.82 28.01
CA SER A 17 9.04 33.54 27.66
C SER A 17 7.99 32.46 27.35
N ILE A 18 8.41 31.41 26.63
CA ILE A 18 7.58 30.22 26.36
C ILE A 18 7.09 29.56 27.66
N SER A 19 7.88 29.60 28.74
CA SER A 19 7.51 29.03 30.04
C SER A 19 6.35 29.79 30.71
N VAL A 20 6.37 31.14 30.68
CA VAL A 20 5.29 31.98 31.22
C VAL A 20 3.96 31.68 30.51
N LEU A 21 4.01 31.53 29.20
CA LEU A 21 2.85 31.20 28.39
C LEU A 21 2.31 29.78 28.66
N SER A 22 3.18 28.79 28.85
CA SER A 22 2.75 27.43 29.18
C SER A 22 2.01 27.34 30.52
N ILE A 23 2.34 28.23 31.46
CA ILE A 23 1.66 28.34 32.76
C ILE A 23 0.31 29.06 32.62
N ALA A 24 0.19 30.02 31.70
CA ALA A 24 -1.05 30.75 31.46
C ALA A 24 -2.16 29.83 30.89
N ILE A 25 -1.79 28.79 30.15
CA ILE A 25 -2.72 27.86 29.50
C ILE A 25 -2.98 26.61 30.36
N SER A 26 -2.09 26.24 31.28
CA SER A 26 -2.26 25.06 32.14
C SER A 26 -3.24 25.24 33.32
N ARG A 27 -4.03 26.32 33.35
CA ARG A 27 -5.01 26.60 34.40
C ARG A 27 -6.41 26.36 33.84
N GLU A 28 -7.31 25.78 34.65
CA GLU A 28 -8.72 25.41 34.33
C GLU A 28 -9.61 26.54 33.73
N ARG A 29 -9.05 27.72 33.48
CA ARG A 29 -9.67 28.85 32.77
C ARG A 29 -8.60 29.52 31.91
N ILE A 30 -8.58 29.17 30.64
CA ILE A 30 -7.79 29.87 29.63
C ILE A 30 -8.48 31.20 29.35
N ASP A 31 -7.86 32.32 29.76
CA ASP A 31 -8.30 33.65 29.37
C ASP A 31 -7.73 33.97 27.98
N GLU A 32 -8.59 33.95 26.97
CA GLU A 32 -8.24 34.18 25.56
C GLU A 32 -7.56 35.54 25.37
N GLU A 33 -7.98 36.55 26.15
CA GLU A 33 -7.45 37.90 26.08
C GLU A 33 -6.00 37.96 26.60
N VAL A 34 -5.70 37.19 27.64
CA VAL A 34 -4.34 37.03 28.18
C VAL A 34 -3.42 36.36 27.16
N VAL A 35 -3.87 35.28 26.52
CA VAL A 35 -3.10 34.57 25.50
C VAL A 35 -2.82 35.47 24.29
N LEU A 36 -3.85 36.16 23.78
CA LEU A 36 -3.70 37.08 22.65
C LEU A 36 -2.79 38.26 22.99
N SER A 37 -2.89 38.81 24.21
CA SER A 37 -2.05 39.90 24.69
C SER A 37 -0.58 39.47 24.76
N LEU A 38 -0.28 38.29 25.32
CA LEU A 38 1.08 37.75 25.36
C LEU A 38 1.65 37.51 23.95
N LEU A 39 0.83 36.99 23.03
CA LEU A 39 1.24 36.80 21.63
C LEU A 39 1.61 38.12 20.94
N ASN A 40 0.86 39.20 21.18
CA ASN A 40 1.14 40.51 20.56
C ASN A 40 2.54 41.03 20.96
N HIS A 41 2.95 40.80 22.21
CA HIS A 41 4.19 41.31 22.75
C HIS A 41 5.41 40.44 22.41
N MET A 42 5.23 39.30 21.75
CA MET A 42 6.34 38.44 21.34
C MET A 42 6.95 38.83 19.99
N HIS A 43 8.27 38.62 19.86
CA HIS A 43 8.94 38.59 18.56
C HIS A 43 8.29 37.58 17.61
N PRO A 44 8.10 37.89 16.31
CA PRO A 44 7.41 37.02 15.35
C PRO A 44 7.92 35.56 15.33
N GLU A 45 9.23 35.35 15.36
CA GLU A 45 9.81 34.00 15.36
C GLU A 45 9.45 33.19 16.61
N THR A 46 9.53 33.82 17.78
CA THR A 46 9.18 33.18 19.07
C THR A 46 7.69 32.91 19.14
N ARG A 47 6.87 33.83 18.61
CA ARG A 47 5.41 33.68 18.49
C ARG A 47 5.06 32.47 17.63
N ILE A 48 5.64 32.34 16.44
CA ILE A 48 5.42 31.20 15.54
C ILE A 48 5.84 29.91 16.24
N ARG A 49 7.05 29.85 16.83
CA ARG A 49 7.53 28.68 17.57
C ARG A 49 6.60 28.27 18.72
N TYR A 50 6.01 29.25 19.40
CA TYR A 50 5.07 29.01 20.48
C TYR A 50 3.72 28.49 19.97
N ILE A 51 3.14 29.12 18.94
CA ILE A 51 1.91 28.64 18.28
C ILE A 51 2.12 27.20 17.81
N GLN A 52 3.25 26.90 17.16
CA GLN A 52 3.61 25.54 16.76
C GLN A 52 3.71 24.54 17.93
N ARG A 53 4.06 25.00 19.14
CA ARG A 53 4.13 24.15 20.34
C ARG A 53 2.73 23.89 20.91
N LEU A 54 1.84 24.87 20.85
CA LEU A 54 0.44 24.71 21.25
C LEU A 54 -0.28 23.67 20.41
N LEU A 55 -0.04 23.67 19.10
CA LEU A 55 -0.67 22.70 18.18
C LEU A 55 -0.25 21.25 18.45
N ARG A 56 0.96 21.05 19.00
CA ARG A 56 1.49 19.71 19.30
C ARG A 56 1.00 19.14 20.62
N ARG A 57 0.67 19.99 21.59
CA ARG A 57 0.13 19.52 22.86
C ARG A 57 -1.35 19.21 22.62
N GLN A 58 -1.84 18.12 23.17
CA GLN A 58 -3.26 17.77 23.14
C GLN A 58 -3.97 18.36 24.37
N GLU A 59 -3.70 19.64 24.71
CA GLU A 59 -4.26 20.29 25.90
C GLU A 59 -5.75 20.58 25.62
N ARG A 60 -6.63 19.76 26.19
CA ARG A 60 -8.05 19.56 25.85
C ARG A 60 -9.02 20.77 25.98
N GLU A 61 -8.55 22.01 25.84
CA GLU A 61 -9.38 23.21 25.94
C GLU A 61 -8.92 24.26 24.90
N TYR A 62 -9.45 24.22 23.67
CA TYR A 62 -8.94 25.03 22.54
C TYR A 62 -9.91 26.05 21.94
N ASN A 63 -10.62 26.84 22.76
CA ASN A 63 -11.33 28.01 22.24
C ASN A 63 -10.39 29.13 21.74
N VAL A 64 -9.11 29.13 22.16
CA VAL A 64 -8.12 30.14 21.72
C VAL A 64 -7.56 29.91 20.32
N MET A 65 -7.57 28.69 19.80
CA MET A 65 -6.93 28.38 18.51
C MET A 65 -7.57 29.11 17.32
N PRO A 66 -8.92 29.13 17.16
CA PRO A 66 -9.57 29.94 16.15
C PRO A 66 -9.15 31.42 16.17
N LEU A 67 -8.99 31.99 17.37
CA LEU A 67 -8.59 33.39 17.55
C LEU A 67 -7.11 33.64 17.18
N ILE A 68 -6.22 32.74 17.57
CA ILE A 68 -4.79 32.79 17.21
C ILE A 68 -4.64 32.71 15.70
N LEU A 69 -5.37 31.81 15.05
CA LEU A 69 -5.36 31.67 13.60
C LEU A 69 -5.93 32.91 12.91
N ALA A 70 -7.08 33.42 13.36
CA ALA A 70 -7.68 34.64 12.81
C ALA A 70 -6.74 35.86 12.87
N LYS A 71 -5.88 35.95 13.89
CA LYS A 71 -4.99 37.10 14.07
C LYS A 71 -3.59 36.92 13.46
N TYR A 72 -3.06 35.70 13.48
CA TYR A 72 -1.66 35.42 13.10
C TYR A 72 -1.52 34.37 12.00
N GLY A 73 -2.62 33.88 11.44
CA GLY A 73 -2.63 32.86 10.40
C GLY A 73 -1.75 33.22 9.20
N ASP A 74 -1.68 34.51 8.86
CA ASP A 74 -0.84 35.05 7.77
C ASP A 74 0.68 34.87 8.00
N GLN A 75 1.11 34.85 9.26
CA GLN A 75 2.52 34.72 9.66
C GLN A 75 2.98 33.26 9.72
N ILE A 76 2.05 32.32 9.58
CA ILE A 76 2.30 30.89 9.69
C ILE A 76 2.39 30.29 8.28
N THR A 77 3.51 29.64 7.97
CA THR A 77 3.64 28.86 6.74
C THR A 77 2.73 27.65 6.79
N VAL A 78 1.75 27.62 5.89
CA VAL A 78 0.68 26.62 5.90
C VAL A 78 1.23 25.21 5.69
N GLU A 79 2.22 25.01 4.83
CA GLU A 79 2.82 23.69 4.60
C GLU A 79 3.35 23.07 5.90
N GLU A 80 4.18 23.77 6.66
CA GLU A 80 4.73 23.25 7.92
C GLU A 80 3.63 23.00 8.98
N MET A 81 2.56 23.81 8.92
CA MET A 81 1.41 23.73 9.80
C MET A 81 0.55 22.51 9.48
N VAL A 82 0.17 22.31 8.21
CA VAL A 82 -0.59 21.13 7.76
C VAL A 82 0.21 19.86 8.00
N VAL A 83 1.52 19.88 7.71
CA VAL A 83 2.42 18.76 7.98
C VAL A 83 2.45 18.40 9.47
N LYS A 84 2.41 19.36 10.39
CA LYS A 84 2.38 19.07 11.84
C LYS A 84 0.99 18.65 12.32
N LEU A 85 -0.07 19.25 11.79
CA LEU A 85 -1.46 18.97 12.16
C LEU A 85 -1.91 17.58 11.69
N THR A 86 -1.43 17.14 10.53
CA THR A 86 -1.61 15.77 10.02
C THR A 86 -0.87 14.72 10.85
N LEU A 87 0.00 15.11 11.81
CA LEU A 87 0.65 14.18 12.75
C LEU A 87 -0.05 14.15 14.13
N SER A 88 -0.99 15.05 14.41
CA SER A 88 -1.69 15.15 15.70
C SER A 88 -3.18 14.79 15.57
N SER A 89 -3.57 13.69 16.20
CA SER A 89 -4.80 12.93 15.90
C SER A 89 -6.15 13.50 16.36
N ALA A 90 -6.19 14.68 16.97
CA ALA A 90 -7.45 15.28 17.43
C ALA A 90 -7.50 16.77 17.10
N THR A 91 -6.40 17.49 17.37
CA THR A 91 -6.25 18.92 17.08
C THR A 91 -6.12 19.21 15.58
N GLY A 92 -5.65 18.24 14.79
CA GLY A 92 -5.46 18.41 13.35
C GLY A 92 -6.76 18.75 12.61
N MET A 93 -7.83 18.03 12.91
CA MET A 93 -9.12 18.16 12.20
C MET A 93 -9.94 19.40 12.59
N GLU A 94 -9.69 20.01 13.76
CA GLU A 94 -10.36 21.26 14.15
C GLU A 94 -9.66 22.48 13.53
N ILE A 95 -8.34 22.41 13.39
CA ILE A 95 -7.49 23.55 13.06
C ILE A 95 -7.22 23.63 11.55
N LEU A 96 -7.08 22.48 10.89
CA LEU A 96 -6.80 22.42 9.45
C LEU A 96 -7.92 23.09 8.62
N PRO A 97 -9.22 22.87 8.87
CA PRO A 97 -10.27 23.57 8.14
C PRO A 97 -10.23 25.08 8.30
N LEU A 98 -10.04 25.57 9.53
CA LEU A 98 -9.95 27.00 9.83
C LEU A 98 -8.79 27.67 9.08
N LEU A 99 -7.64 27.00 9.01
CA LEU A 99 -6.46 27.47 8.28
C LEU A 99 -6.69 27.54 6.77
N LEU A 100 -7.28 26.48 6.21
CA LEU A 100 -7.50 26.40 4.76
C LEU A 100 -8.61 27.36 4.30
N ASP A 101 -9.65 27.58 5.12
CA ASP A 101 -10.74 28.51 4.83
C ASP A 101 -10.29 29.97 4.86
N GLN A 102 -9.46 30.37 5.83
CA GLN A 102 -8.90 31.73 5.90
C GLN A 102 -8.06 32.10 4.69
N ARG A 103 -7.49 31.10 4.02
CA ARG A 103 -6.57 31.26 2.88
C ARG A 103 -7.09 30.52 1.66
N ARG A 104 -8.42 30.45 1.49
CA ARG A 104 -9.07 29.72 0.41
C ARG A 104 -8.52 30.15 -0.95
N GLY A 105 -7.97 29.19 -1.70
CA GLY A 105 -7.39 29.42 -3.03
C GLY A 105 -5.95 29.96 -3.04
N GLN A 106 -5.34 30.25 -1.88
CA GLN A 106 -3.92 30.63 -1.78
C GLN A 106 -3.00 29.44 -1.49
N ILE A 107 -3.57 28.34 -0.99
CA ILE A 107 -2.82 27.16 -0.59
C ILE A 107 -3.03 26.07 -1.62
N ALA A 108 -1.95 25.66 -2.27
CA ALA A 108 -1.96 24.46 -3.07
C ALA A 108 -1.80 23.22 -2.18
N ILE A 109 -2.65 22.19 -2.32
CA ILE A 109 -2.41 20.90 -1.68
C ILE A 109 -1.31 20.19 -2.46
N THR A 110 -0.23 19.86 -1.77
CA THR A 110 0.90 19.14 -2.35
C THR A 110 0.75 17.64 -2.21
N GLU A 111 1.52 16.88 -2.99
CA GLU A 111 1.57 15.41 -2.86
C GLU A 111 2.02 14.98 -1.45
N ASP A 112 2.94 15.71 -0.80
CA ASP A 112 3.41 15.38 0.55
C ASP A 112 2.30 15.56 1.60
N MET A 113 1.47 16.60 1.47
CA MET A 113 0.29 16.79 2.33
C MET A 113 -0.70 15.63 2.16
N MET A 114 -0.94 15.19 0.92
CA MET A 114 -1.79 14.03 0.64
C MET A 114 -1.21 12.73 1.20
N LYS A 115 0.10 12.48 1.04
CA LYS A 115 0.77 11.30 1.62
C LYS A 115 0.64 11.29 3.14
N ARG A 116 0.84 12.42 3.82
CA ARG A 116 0.69 12.51 5.27
C ARG A 116 -0.73 12.27 5.74
N ALA A 117 -1.73 12.83 5.04
CA ALA A 117 -3.13 12.55 5.32
C ALA A 117 -3.43 11.05 5.14
N ALA A 118 -3.05 10.46 4.01
CA ALA A 118 -3.24 9.04 3.73
C ALA A 118 -2.51 8.12 4.73
N GLY A 119 -1.34 8.53 5.22
CA GLY A 119 -0.54 7.80 6.20
C GLY A 119 -0.99 7.97 7.66
N ASN A 120 -1.94 8.85 7.95
CA ASN A 120 -2.41 9.08 9.31
C ASN A 120 -3.31 7.92 9.77
N VAL A 121 -2.85 7.17 10.77
CA VAL A 121 -3.56 5.97 11.27
C VAL A 121 -4.77 6.29 12.15
N VAL A 122 -4.95 7.54 12.59
CA VAL A 122 -6.04 7.93 13.50
C VAL A 122 -7.19 8.65 12.79
N GLN A 123 -6.90 9.57 11.86
CA GLN A 123 -7.89 10.37 11.13
C GLN A 123 -7.58 10.47 9.63
N GLY A 124 -6.89 9.47 9.07
CA GLY A 124 -6.41 9.55 7.69
C GLY A 124 -7.53 9.63 6.65
N THR A 125 -8.66 8.94 6.90
CA THR A 125 -9.83 8.98 6.02
C THR A 125 -10.42 10.39 5.97
N GLU A 126 -10.67 10.99 7.13
CA GLU A 126 -11.27 12.32 7.25
C GLU A 126 -10.35 13.42 6.70
N LEU A 127 -9.05 13.35 7.02
CA LEU A 127 -8.05 14.28 6.49
C LEU A 127 -7.95 14.18 4.96
N THR A 128 -7.92 12.96 4.42
CA THR A 128 -7.84 12.76 2.97
C THR A 128 -9.09 13.29 2.28
N ALA A 129 -10.28 12.97 2.79
CA ALA A 129 -11.55 13.49 2.25
C ALA A 129 -11.60 15.02 2.27
N PHE A 130 -11.14 15.63 3.36
CA PHE A 130 -11.12 17.09 3.50
C PHE A 130 -10.19 17.75 2.47
N LEU A 131 -8.96 17.24 2.31
CA LEU A 131 -8.00 17.78 1.33
C LEU A 131 -8.49 17.63 -0.11
N LEU A 132 -9.09 16.48 -0.45
CA LEU A 132 -9.72 16.23 -1.75
C LEU A 132 -10.83 17.26 -2.04
N ASN A 133 -11.74 17.47 -1.08
CA ASN A 133 -12.83 18.46 -1.23
C ASN A 133 -12.33 19.91 -1.33
N TYR A 134 -11.21 20.25 -0.68
CA TYR A 134 -10.70 21.61 -0.67
C TYR A 134 -10.18 22.06 -2.05
N GLN A 135 -9.45 21.21 -2.76
CA GLN A 135 -8.88 21.53 -4.07
C GLN A 135 -9.63 20.90 -5.25
N GLY A 136 -10.58 20.01 -4.99
CA GLY A 136 -11.34 19.29 -6.01
C GLY A 136 -10.42 18.57 -7.00
N ASP A 137 -10.80 18.57 -8.27
CA ASP A 137 -10.13 17.82 -9.34
C ASP A 137 -8.70 18.27 -9.70
N GLN A 138 -8.16 19.28 -9.00
CA GLN A 138 -6.80 19.78 -9.23
C GLN A 138 -5.72 18.87 -8.63
N ILE A 139 -6.06 18.03 -7.66
CA ILE A 139 -5.09 17.14 -7.02
C ILE A 139 -4.81 15.95 -7.94
N MET A 140 -3.57 15.78 -8.39
CA MET A 140 -3.17 14.57 -9.09
C MET A 140 -2.96 13.44 -8.08
N ILE A 141 -3.74 12.35 -8.20
CA ILE A 141 -3.52 11.16 -7.39
C ILE A 141 -2.35 10.36 -7.97
N THR A 142 -1.19 10.42 -7.30
CA THR A 142 0.03 9.71 -7.69
C THR A 142 0.10 8.30 -7.10
N GLU A 143 0.93 7.46 -7.69
CA GLU A 143 1.29 6.15 -7.14
C GLU A 143 1.78 6.23 -5.69
N GLY A 144 2.58 7.26 -5.38
CA GLY A 144 3.11 7.47 -4.04
C GLY A 144 2.02 7.68 -2.98
N ILE A 145 0.92 8.35 -3.31
CA ILE A 145 -0.22 8.53 -2.38
C ILE A 145 -0.90 7.18 -2.13
N ILE A 146 -1.10 6.38 -3.18
CA ILE A 146 -1.76 5.07 -3.09
C ILE A 146 -0.91 4.09 -2.27
N LEU A 147 0.40 4.04 -2.50
CA LEU A 147 1.33 3.22 -1.73
C LEU A 147 1.31 3.56 -0.24
N VAL A 148 1.26 4.85 0.11
CA VAL A 148 1.17 5.29 1.50
C VAL A 148 -0.18 4.90 2.11
N ALA A 149 -1.29 5.07 1.38
CA ALA A 149 -2.60 4.62 1.83
C ALA A 149 -2.64 3.10 2.09
N MET A 150 -2.05 2.28 1.21
CA MET A 150 -1.96 0.83 1.41
C MET A 150 -1.15 0.41 2.63
N CYS A 151 -0.18 1.24 3.05
CA CYS A 151 0.58 1.01 4.29
C CYS A 151 -0.18 1.45 5.55
N ASN A 152 -1.34 2.11 5.43
CA ASN A 152 -2.18 2.45 6.56
C ASN A 152 -3.06 1.26 6.94
N GLU A 153 -2.59 0.45 7.90
CA GLU A 153 -3.27 -0.80 8.31
C GLU A 153 -4.70 -0.58 8.83
N ARG A 154 -4.95 0.56 9.47
CA ARG A 154 -6.25 0.88 10.08
C ARG A 154 -7.27 1.37 9.06
N GLN A 155 -6.87 2.29 8.18
CA GLN A 155 -7.80 3.07 7.35
C GLN A 155 -7.51 3.01 5.85
N GLY A 156 -6.47 2.30 5.42
CA GLY A 156 -6.00 2.31 4.03
C GLY A 156 -7.05 1.92 3.00
N GLU A 157 -7.93 0.96 3.33
CA GLU A 157 -9.05 0.54 2.47
C GLU A 157 -10.01 1.70 2.19
N SER A 158 -10.49 2.37 3.23
CA SER A 158 -11.38 3.53 3.12
C SER A 158 -10.72 4.70 2.38
N ILE A 159 -9.42 4.92 2.62
CA ILE A 159 -8.65 5.98 1.97
C ILE A 159 -8.53 5.70 0.47
N ILE A 160 -8.17 4.48 0.06
CA ILE A 160 -8.09 4.11 -1.35
C ILE A 160 -9.45 4.21 -2.03
N GLN A 161 -10.52 3.79 -1.35
CA GLN A 161 -11.88 3.94 -1.86
C GLN A 161 -12.24 5.42 -2.12
N LEU A 162 -11.90 6.33 -1.21
CA LEU A 162 -12.10 7.76 -1.39
C LEU A 162 -11.30 8.31 -2.58
N LEU A 163 -10.02 7.92 -2.70
CA LEU A 163 -9.18 8.34 -3.82
C LEU A 163 -9.77 7.89 -5.16
N CYS A 164 -10.23 6.64 -5.26
CA CYS A 164 -10.89 6.08 -6.43
C CYS A 164 -12.19 6.81 -6.80
N GLN A 165 -13.02 7.14 -5.81
CA GLN A 165 -14.28 7.85 -6.03
C GLN A 165 -14.09 9.29 -6.51
N HIS A 166 -13.06 9.97 -5.96
CA HIS A 166 -12.85 11.39 -6.21
C HIS A 166 -12.39 11.68 -7.64
N GLN A 167 -11.68 10.76 -8.31
CA GLN A 167 -11.24 10.93 -9.70
C GLN A 167 -11.38 9.66 -10.52
N SER A 168 -12.63 9.25 -10.75
CA SER A 168 -13.00 8.13 -11.62
C SER A 168 -12.42 8.33 -13.03
N GLY A 169 -11.22 7.79 -13.28
CA GLY A 169 -10.54 7.80 -14.59
C GLY A 169 -9.20 8.52 -14.68
N LYS A 170 -8.69 9.16 -13.61
CA LYS A 170 -7.34 9.78 -13.62
C LYS A 170 -6.30 9.09 -12.73
N ILE A 171 -6.70 8.13 -11.92
CA ILE A 171 -5.73 7.32 -11.18
C ILE A 171 -4.95 6.47 -12.18
N THR A 172 -3.64 6.66 -12.23
CA THR A 172 -2.77 5.78 -13.00
C THR A 172 -2.39 4.59 -12.13
N VAL A 173 -3.14 3.49 -12.27
CA VAL A 173 -2.80 2.22 -11.60
C VAL A 173 -1.70 1.52 -12.40
N THR A 174 -0.51 1.41 -11.81
CA THR A 174 0.66 0.75 -12.39
C THR A 174 0.81 -0.69 -11.88
N THR A 175 1.63 -1.50 -12.55
CA THR A 175 1.98 -2.85 -12.10
C THR A 175 2.56 -2.86 -10.68
N ASN A 176 3.39 -1.87 -10.33
CA ASN A 176 3.97 -1.73 -8.99
C ASN A 176 2.92 -1.58 -7.89
N ILE A 177 1.84 -0.83 -8.15
CA ILE A 177 0.73 -0.68 -7.19
C ILE A 177 0.05 -2.03 -6.95
N LEU A 178 -0.18 -2.78 -8.02
CA LEU A 178 -0.81 -4.10 -7.95
C LEU A 178 0.09 -5.12 -7.24
N GLU A 179 1.40 -5.10 -7.49
CA GLU A 179 2.40 -5.89 -6.75
C GLU A 179 2.38 -5.58 -5.26
N ALA A 180 2.44 -4.28 -4.92
CA ALA A 180 2.38 -3.84 -3.54
C ALA A 180 1.07 -4.28 -2.86
N ALA A 181 -0.06 -4.19 -3.56
CA ALA A 181 -1.35 -4.65 -3.06
C ALA A 181 -1.34 -6.16 -2.74
N SER A 182 -0.85 -7.00 -3.66
CA SER A 182 -0.76 -8.46 -3.47
C SER A 182 0.08 -8.89 -2.26
N MET A 183 0.98 -8.02 -1.78
CA MET A 183 1.81 -8.28 -0.60
C MET A 183 1.16 -7.85 0.73
N LYS A 184 0.01 -7.18 0.70
CA LYS A 184 -0.67 -6.69 1.92
C LYS A 184 -1.70 -7.69 2.43
N GLU A 185 -1.94 -7.65 3.74
CA GLU A 185 -3.00 -8.45 4.38
C GLU A 185 -4.39 -8.19 3.75
N LYS A 186 -4.69 -6.94 3.40
CA LYS A 186 -5.93 -6.53 2.73
C LYS A 186 -5.80 -6.52 1.20
N GLY A 187 -4.85 -7.27 0.65
CA GLY A 187 -4.45 -7.19 -0.76
C GLY A 187 -5.58 -7.36 -1.76
N ILE A 188 -6.43 -8.39 -1.58
CA ILE A 188 -7.59 -8.63 -2.47
C ILE A 188 -8.52 -7.42 -2.52
N LYS A 189 -8.82 -6.82 -1.37
CA LYS A 189 -9.67 -5.62 -1.30
C LYS A 189 -9.03 -4.43 -2.01
N PHE A 190 -7.72 -4.25 -1.88
CA PHE A 190 -7.00 -3.21 -2.62
C PHE A 190 -7.07 -3.46 -4.13
N LEU A 191 -6.87 -4.71 -4.57
CA LEU A 191 -7.00 -5.08 -5.98
C LEU A 191 -8.43 -4.85 -6.50
N GLU A 192 -9.47 -5.18 -5.73
CA GLU A 192 -10.88 -4.89 -6.08
C GLU A 192 -11.14 -3.41 -6.35
N LEU A 193 -10.57 -2.54 -5.51
CA LEU A 193 -10.73 -1.09 -5.65
C LEU A 193 -9.92 -0.51 -6.82
N LEU A 194 -8.75 -1.06 -7.11
CA LEU A 194 -7.77 -0.47 -8.04
C LEU A 194 -7.91 -1.00 -9.47
N LEU A 195 -8.24 -2.28 -9.67
CA LEU A 195 -8.36 -2.87 -11.01
C LEU A 195 -9.32 -2.12 -11.97
N PRO A 196 -10.46 -1.56 -11.53
CA PRO A 196 -11.33 -0.78 -12.42
C PRO A 196 -10.69 0.51 -12.98
N HIS A 197 -9.65 1.04 -12.32
CA HIS A 197 -9.08 2.36 -12.60
C HIS A 197 -7.83 2.33 -13.49
N ARG A 198 -7.48 1.18 -14.06
CA ARG A 198 -6.27 0.95 -14.89
C ARG A 198 -6.20 1.68 -16.25
N GLY A 199 -7.16 2.54 -16.58
CA GLY A 199 -7.04 3.50 -17.69
C GLY A 199 -6.72 2.92 -19.07
N GLY A 200 -7.39 1.84 -19.49
CA GLY A 200 -7.23 1.28 -20.85
C GLY A 200 -5.86 0.68 -21.16
N GLN A 201 -4.94 0.58 -20.17
CA GLN A 201 -3.69 -0.13 -20.36
C GLN A 201 -3.97 -1.60 -20.72
N PRO A 202 -3.25 -2.14 -21.73
CA PRO A 202 -3.45 -3.52 -22.15
C PRO A 202 -3.11 -4.43 -20.98
N ALA A 203 -3.92 -5.47 -20.79
CA ALA A 203 -3.76 -6.60 -19.88
C ALA A 203 -2.82 -6.37 -18.67
N VAL A 204 -3.41 -6.26 -17.47
CA VAL A 204 -2.64 -6.33 -16.21
C VAL A 204 -1.72 -7.55 -16.27
N THR A 205 -0.41 -7.32 -16.37
CA THR A 205 0.57 -8.40 -16.34
C THR A 205 0.67 -8.90 -14.92
N ILE A 206 0.31 -10.16 -14.70
CA ILE A 206 0.52 -10.85 -13.43
C ILE A 206 2.02 -11.09 -13.30
N THR A 207 2.69 -10.35 -12.42
CA THR A 207 4.12 -10.52 -12.24
C THR A 207 4.42 -11.62 -11.22
N THR A 208 5.63 -12.16 -11.29
CA THR A 208 6.13 -13.11 -10.30
C THR A 208 6.10 -12.54 -8.88
N TYR A 209 6.23 -11.22 -8.70
CA TYR A 209 6.14 -10.57 -7.40
C TYR A 209 4.72 -10.57 -6.81
N MET A 210 3.68 -10.37 -7.62
CA MET A 210 2.28 -10.55 -7.19
C MET A 210 2.03 -11.96 -6.66
N LEU A 211 2.73 -12.94 -7.22
CA LEU A 211 2.62 -14.35 -6.86
C LEU A 211 3.50 -14.73 -5.65
N HIS A 212 4.71 -14.15 -5.54
CA HIS A 212 5.59 -14.33 -4.39
C HIS A 212 5.08 -13.64 -3.12
N GLY A 213 4.46 -12.46 -3.25
CA GLY A 213 3.80 -11.78 -2.13
C GLY A 213 2.71 -12.65 -1.50
N GLY A 214 2.03 -13.41 -2.34
CA GLY A 214 1.15 -14.51 -1.94
C GLY A 214 1.91 -15.70 -1.35
N ALA A 215 2.98 -16.18 -1.99
CA ALA A 215 3.70 -17.40 -1.59
C ALA A 215 4.28 -17.38 -0.16
N LEU A 216 4.58 -16.20 0.40
CA LEU A 216 4.96 -16.04 1.81
C LEU A 216 3.79 -16.28 2.80
N ASN A 217 2.55 -16.39 2.29
CA ASN A 217 1.31 -16.63 3.03
C ASN A 217 0.42 -17.62 2.24
N HIS A 218 0.73 -18.92 2.32
CA HIS A 218 0.21 -19.99 1.44
C HIS A 218 -1.30 -19.92 1.07
N ASP A 219 -2.20 -19.59 1.99
CA ASP A 219 -3.64 -19.51 1.71
C ASP A 219 -4.02 -18.22 0.97
N ARG A 220 -3.42 -17.08 1.33
CA ARG A 220 -3.67 -15.78 0.69
C ARG A 220 -3.12 -15.73 -0.73
N ALA A 221 -2.04 -16.47 -1.01
CA ALA A 221 -1.52 -16.65 -2.37
C ALA A 221 -2.59 -17.21 -3.30
N ARG A 222 -3.23 -18.30 -2.87
CA ARG A 222 -4.26 -18.98 -3.64
C ARG A 222 -5.45 -18.06 -3.88
N GLU A 223 -5.94 -17.41 -2.82
CA GLU A 223 -7.07 -16.46 -2.95
C GLU A 223 -6.74 -15.30 -3.89
N THR A 224 -5.53 -14.73 -3.80
CA THR A 224 -5.08 -13.64 -4.69
C THR A 224 -5.01 -14.12 -6.15
N ILE A 225 -4.48 -15.32 -6.38
CA ILE A 225 -4.39 -15.92 -7.71
C ILE A 225 -5.78 -16.19 -8.29
N SER A 226 -6.68 -16.84 -7.54
CA SER A 226 -8.06 -17.09 -7.99
C SER A 226 -8.78 -15.78 -8.32
N PHE A 227 -8.62 -14.77 -7.46
CA PHE A 227 -9.20 -13.45 -7.68
C PHE A 227 -8.69 -12.81 -8.98
N ILE A 228 -7.38 -12.83 -9.20
CA ILE A 228 -6.75 -12.29 -10.40
C ILE A 228 -7.24 -13.05 -11.64
N PHE A 229 -7.29 -14.39 -11.62
CA PHE A 229 -7.85 -15.20 -12.71
C PHE A 229 -9.31 -14.85 -13.01
N GLN A 230 -10.15 -14.74 -11.98
CA GLN A 230 -11.57 -14.41 -12.12
C GLN A 230 -11.80 -13.02 -12.72
N LYS A 231 -11.00 -12.02 -12.32
CA LYS A 231 -11.16 -10.63 -12.77
C LYS A 231 -10.47 -10.30 -14.09
N LEU A 232 -9.42 -11.03 -14.46
CA LEU A 232 -8.63 -10.80 -15.68
C LEU A 232 -8.87 -11.84 -16.78
N GLY A 233 -9.92 -12.66 -16.65
CA GLY A 233 -10.21 -13.81 -17.52
C GLY A 233 -9.88 -13.65 -19.01
N ASN A 234 -9.33 -14.74 -19.55
CA ASN A 234 -9.08 -15.04 -20.97
C ASN A 234 -8.04 -14.21 -21.74
N SER A 235 -7.40 -13.19 -21.15
CA SER A 235 -6.24 -12.52 -21.79
C SER A 235 -4.88 -13.05 -21.30
N ILE A 236 -4.87 -14.16 -20.56
CA ILE A 236 -3.67 -14.70 -19.94
C ILE A 236 -3.02 -15.65 -20.93
N ASP A 237 -2.35 -15.08 -21.94
CA ASP A 237 -1.14 -15.73 -22.46
C ASP A 237 -0.19 -15.81 -21.25
N PHE A 238 0.17 -17.03 -20.89
CA PHE A 238 0.90 -17.30 -19.67
C PHE A 238 2.27 -16.59 -19.67
N LEU A 239 2.66 -15.96 -18.56
CA LEU A 239 3.99 -15.37 -18.42
C LEU A 239 4.96 -16.51 -18.06
N ASP A 240 5.69 -17.04 -19.03
CA ASP A 240 6.68 -18.11 -18.87
C ASP A 240 7.54 -17.91 -17.61
N ASP A 241 7.99 -16.67 -17.36
CA ASP A 241 8.75 -16.27 -16.17
C ASP A 241 8.09 -16.69 -14.85
N THR A 242 6.77 -16.61 -14.74
CA THR A 242 6.04 -16.99 -13.52
C THR A 242 6.17 -18.49 -13.21
N MET A 243 5.98 -19.36 -14.21
CA MET A 243 6.02 -20.81 -14.00
C MET A 243 7.47 -21.23 -13.85
N ILE A 244 8.36 -20.66 -14.66
CA ILE A 244 9.81 -20.85 -14.54
C ILE A 244 10.28 -20.49 -13.12
N ASN A 245 9.91 -19.32 -12.59
CA ASN A 245 10.31 -18.91 -11.25
C ASN A 245 9.69 -19.80 -10.16
N ALA A 246 8.41 -20.22 -10.31
CA ALA A 246 7.78 -21.15 -9.39
C ALA A 246 8.50 -22.52 -9.37
N ILE A 247 8.86 -23.04 -10.55
CA ILE A 247 9.60 -24.29 -10.70
C ILE A 247 10.99 -24.18 -10.07
N LYS A 248 11.72 -23.10 -10.36
CA LYS A 248 13.11 -22.91 -9.93
C LYS A 248 13.25 -22.62 -8.43
N TYR A 249 12.33 -21.86 -7.84
CA TYR A 249 12.54 -21.30 -6.50
C TYR A 249 11.57 -21.80 -5.43
N PHE A 250 10.45 -22.48 -5.76
CA PHE A 250 9.52 -22.95 -4.74
C PHE A 250 9.82 -24.39 -4.30
N THR A 251 10.14 -24.55 -3.01
CA THR A 251 10.36 -25.84 -2.35
C THR A 251 9.15 -26.79 -2.41
N HIS A 252 7.94 -26.26 -2.62
CA HIS A 252 6.70 -27.02 -2.81
C HIS A 252 6.01 -26.65 -4.13
N CYS A 253 6.78 -26.54 -5.23
CA CYS A 253 6.27 -26.10 -6.53
C CYS A 253 5.10 -26.97 -7.04
N GLN A 254 5.06 -28.28 -6.76
CA GLN A 254 4.04 -29.18 -7.27
C GLN A 254 2.62 -28.70 -6.92
N GLY A 255 2.36 -28.41 -5.64
CA GLY A 255 1.03 -27.97 -5.20
C GLY A 255 0.65 -26.58 -5.72
N PHE A 256 1.63 -25.72 -5.98
CA PHE A 256 1.41 -24.42 -6.62
C PHE A 256 1.10 -24.59 -8.11
N VAL A 257 1.88 -25.39 -8.83
CA VAL A 257 1.74 -25.66 -10.27
C VAL A 257 0.43 -26.40 -10.54
N GLU A 258 0.05 -27.39 -9.72
CA GLU A 258 -1.26 -28.05 -9.80
C GLU A 258 -2.43 -27.07 -9.63
N TYR A 259 -2.36 -26.22 -8.60
CA TYR A 259 -3.37 -25.20 -8.35
C TYR A 259 -3.46 -24.20 -9.51
N PHE A 260 -2.32 -23.74 -10.00
CA PHE A 260 -2.24 -22.81 -11.11
C PHE A 260 -2.85 -23.39 -12.39
N ILE A 261 -2.57 -24.67 -12.68
CA ILE A 261 -3.16 -25.39 -13.81
C ILE A 261 -4.67 -25.59 -13.63
N HIS A 262 -5.12 -25.84 -12.40
CA HIS A 262 -6.55 -25.96 -12.10
C HIS A 262 -7.31 -24.67 -12.44
N GLU A 263 -6.79 -23.52 -12.03
CA GLU A 263 -7.43 -22.22 -12.26
C GLU A 263 -7.29 -21.72 -13.71
N GLY A 264 -6.12 -21.90 -14.33
CA GLY A 264 -5.85 -21.37 -15.67
C GLY A 264 -6.34 -22.25 -16.84
N GLY A 265 -6.47 -23.57 -16.63
CA GLY A 265 -7.00 -24.50 -17.63
C GLY A 265 -6.34 -24.40 -19.01
N SER A 266 -7.14 -24.50 -20.10
CA SER A 266 -6.66 -24.57 -21.49
C SER A 266 -6.02 -23.30 -22.03
N HIS A 267 -5.98 -22.24 -21.24
CA HIS A 267 -5.25 -21.01 -21.57
C HIS A 267 -3.76 -21.14 -21.30
N ILE A 268 -3.34 -22.11 -20.47
CA ILE A 268 -1.92 -22.30 -20.16
C ILE A 268 -1.24 -23.02 -21.34
N LEU A 269 -0.21 -22.37 -21.87
CA LEU A 269 0.73 -22.93 -22.83
C LEU A 269 2.03 -23.30 -22.10
N ILE A 270 2.36 -24.59 -22.07
CA ILE A 270 3.65 -25.07 -21.64
C ILE A 270 4.62 -24.89 -22.81
N THR A 271 5.51 -23.92 -22.68
CA THR A 271 6.52 -23.57 -23.67
C THR A 271 7.81 -24.37 -23.48
N ASP A 272 8.70 -24.23 -24.45
CA ASP A 272 10.02 -24.87 -24.41
C ASP A 272 10.85 -24.30 -23.24
N GLU A 273 10.76 -23.00 -22.96
CA GLU A 273 11.46 -22.32 -21.87
C GLU A 273 10.99 -22.81 -20.49
N ILE A 274 9.69 -23.05 -20.32
CA ILE A 274 9.13 -23.67 -19.11
C ILE A 274 9.71 -25.07 -18.93
N MET A 275 9.78 -25.87 -20.00
CA MET A 275 10.33 -27.21 -19.93
C MET A 275 11.83 -27.20 -19.61
N GLU A 276 12.62 -26.31 -20.23
CA GLU A 276 14.04 -26.12 -19.89
C GLU A 276 14.20 -25.81 -18.40
N ALA A 277 13.37 -24.93 -17.83
CA ALA A 277 13.40 -24.66 -16.40
C ALA A 277 13.06 -25.87 -15.52
N VAL A 278 12.16 -26.76 -15.95
CA VAL A 278 11.88 -28.03 -15.25
C VAL A 278 13.08 -28.98 -15.29
N LEU A 279 13.82 -28.99 -16.40
CA LEU A 279 15.00 -29.84 -16.58
C LEU A 279 16.21 -29.31 -15.82
N ASP A 280 16.38 -27.98 -15.78
CA ASP A 280 17.52 -27.26 -15.20
C ASP A 280 17.36 -26.93 -13.70
N ALA A 281 16.21 -27.22 -13.07
CA ALA A 281 15.98 -26.86 -11.67
C ALA A 281 17.01 -27.53 -10.72
N GLU A 282 18.05 -26.78 -10.33
CA GLU A 282 19.20 -27.29 -9.54
C GLU A 282 18.88 -27.61 -8.05
N SER A 283 17.62 -27.60 -7.57
CA SER A 283 17.29 -28.04 -6.18
C SER A 283 15.79 -28.34 -5.92
N PRO A 284 15.40 -29.34 -5.07
CA PRO A 284 16.18 -30.47 -4.57
C PRO A 284 15.86 -31.76 -5.35
N GLY A 285 16.83 -32.29 -6.09
CA GLY A 285 16.84 -33.69 -6.54
C GLY A 285 15.91 -34.06 -7.71
N TYR A 286 16.24 -35.21 -8.33
CA TYR A 286 15.50 -35.88 -9.42
C TYR A 286 13.97 -35.93 -9.19
N GLU A 287 13.52 -35.97 -7.93
CA GLU A 287 12.11 -36.02 -7.52
C GLU A 287 11.31 -34.76 -7.89
N HIS A 288 11.93 -33.57 -7.85
CA HIS A 288 11.25 -32.30 -8.13
C HIS A 288 10.87 -32.15 -9.62
N ARG A 289 11.79 -32.57 -10.49
CA ARG A 289 11.60 -32.64 -11.95
C ARG A 289 10.48 -33.62 -12.32
N ILE A 290 10.49 -34.82 -11.72
CA ILE A 290 9.43 -35.84 -11.94
C ILE A 290 8.07 -35.28 -11.54
N ALA A 291 7.98 -34.69 -10.34
CA ALA A 291 6.71 -34.15 -9.84
C ALA A 291 6.11 -33.09 -10.78
N CYS A 292 6.91 -32.17 -11.34
CA CYS A 292 6.43 -31.18 -12.29
C CYS A 292 5.93 -31.81 -13.60
N ILE A 293 6.70 -32.74 -14.17
CA ILE A 293 6.34 -33.42 -15.42
C ILE A 293 5.08 -34.29 -15.23
N ASP A 294 4.95 -34.96 -14.10
CA ASP A 294 3.77 -35.75 -13.75
C ASP A 294 2.51 -34.88 -13.66
N VAL A 295 2.62 -33.67 -13.09
CA VAL A 295 1.52 -32.71 -13.04
C VAL A 295 1.11 -32.28 -14.46
N PHE A 296 2.07 -31.91 -15.30
CA PHE A 296 1.80 -31.55 -16.70
C PHE A 296 1.14 -32.69 -17.47
N PHE A 297 1.58 -33.93 -17.24
CA PHE A 297 1.01 -35.10 -17.86
C PHE A 297 -0.42 -35.37 -17.37
N LYS A 298 -0.63 -35.41 -16.05
CA LYS A 298 -1.93 -35.65 -15.40
C LYS A 298 -2.99 -34.65 -15.84
N HIS A 299 -2.58 -33.39 -16.04
CA HIS A 299 -3.47 -32.31 -16.47
C HIS A 299 -3.38 -32.00 -17.97
N GLY A 300 -2.68 -32.80 -18.77
CA GLY A 300 -2.35 -32.49 -20.16
C GLY A 300 -3.55 -32.25 -21.09
N GLN A 301 -4.73 -32.83 -20.79
CA GLN A 301 -5.97 -32.55 -21.53
C GLN A 301 -6.48 -31.12 -21.35
N LYS A 302 -6.06 -30.45 -20.28
CA LYS A 302 -6.40 -29.06 -19.96
C LYS A 302 -5.29 -28.10 -20.37
N LEU A 303 -4.19 -28.56 -20.98
CA LEU A 303 -3.04 -27.71 -21.27
C LEU A 303 -2.76 -27.66 -22.77
N ARG A 304 -2.12 -26.57 -23.20
CA ARG A 304 -1.50 -26.47 -24.52
C ARG A 304 0.00 -26.68 -24.37
N PHE A 305 0.63 -27.23 -25.40
CA PHE A 305 2.07 -27.48 -25.42
C PHE A 305 2.66 -26.99 -26.73
N THR A 306 3.87 -26.46 -26.68
CA THR A 306 4.72 -26.34 -27.86
C THR A 306 5.18 -27.73 -28.31
N GLY A 307 5.56 -27.85 -29.59
CA GLY A 307 5.91 -29.15 -30.17
C GLY A 307 7.13 -29.81 -29.51
N LYS A 308 8.15 -29.01 -29.14
CA LYS A 308 9.34 -29.49 -28.44
C LYS A 308 9.03 -29.85 -26.99
N ALA A 309 8.33 -28.98 -26.24
CA ALA A 309 7.89 -29.29 -24.87
C ALA A 309 7.14 -30.63 -24.79
N MET A 310 6.21 -30.89 -25.72
CA MET A 310 5.49 -32.16 -25.77
C MET A 310 6.41 -33.37 -26.06
N ALA A 311 7.45 -33.20 -26.89
CA ALA A 311 8.42 -34.24 -27.17
C ALA A 311 9.25 -34.58 -25.92
N THR A 312 9.72 -33.57 -25.19
CA THR A 312 10.49 -33.74 -23.95
C THR A 312 9.69 -34.49 -22.88
N ILE A 313 8.40 -34.18 -22.71
CA ILE A 313 7.52 -34.89 -21.76
C ILE A 313 7.40 -36.38 -22.14
N ARG A 314 7.27 -36.69 -23.43
CA ARG A 314 7.17 -38.08 -23.90
C ARG A 314 8.46 -38.85 -23.65
N GLU A 315 9.60 -38.28 -24.04
CA GLU A 315 10.91 -38.90 -23.85
C GLU A 315 11.19 -39.18 -22.37
N PHE A 316 10.86 -38.22 -21.49
CA PHE A 316 11.02 -38.41 -20.05
C PHE A 316 10.22 -39.61 -19.52
N ARG A 317 8.98 -39.77 -20.00
CA ARG A 317 8.10 -40.85 -19.59
C ARG A 317 8.59 -42.21 -20.08
N ASP A 318 9.05 -42.28 -21.33
CA ASP A 318 9.59 -43.51 -21.90
C ASP A 318 10.84 -43.97 -21.14
N ASN A 319 11.71 -43.03 -20.72
CA ASN A 319 12.87 -43.33 -19.89
C ASN A 319 12.50 -43.84 -18.49
N GLN A 320 11.51 -43.22 -17.83
CA GLN A 320 10.99 -43.69 -16.54
C GLN A 320 10.41 -45.12 -16.60
N ILE A 321 9.63 -45.41 -17.65
CA ILE A 321 9.07 -46.76 -17.86
C ILE A 321 10.20 -47.77 -18.07
N ASN A 322 11.23 -47.41 -18.84
CA ASN A 322 12.38 -48.27 -19.07
C ASN A 322 13.19 -48.52 -17.79
N GLU A 323 13.44 -47.50 -16.96
CA GLU A 323 14.12 -47.67 -15.66
C GLU A 323 13.34 -48.57 -14.70
N GLN A 324 12.03 -48.35 -14.55
CA GLN A 324 11.17 -49.18 -13.70
C GLN A 324 11.12 -50.63 -14.21
N THR A 325 11.00 -50.82 -15.53
CA THR A 325 11.00 -52.15 -16.15
C THR A 325 12.33 -52.88 -15.92
N THR A 326 13.45 -52.15 -16.02
CA THR A 326 14.79 -52.71 -15.78
C THR A 326 14.98 -53.11 -14.33
N GLN A 327 14.57 -52.27 -13.36
CA GLN A 327 14.62 -52.62 -11.93
C GLN A 327 13.74 -53.83 -11.58
N ILE A 328 12.57 -53.97 -12.22
CA ILE A 328 11.69 -55.14 -12.04
C ILE A 328 12.37 -56.40 -12.60
N LEU A 329 12.99 -56.30 -13.77
CA LEU A 329 13.71 -57.43 -14.39
C LEU A 329 14.94 -57.85 -13.58
N GLU A 330 15.69 -56.90 -13.02
CA GLU A 330 16.83 -57.17 -12.13
C GLU A 330 16.38 -57.85 -10.83
N ARG A 331 15.35 -57.34 -10.16
CA ARG A 331 14.78 -57.99 -8.96
C ARG A 331 14.21 -59.38 -9.24
N SER A 332 13.65 -59.58 -10.43
CA SER A 332 13.16 -60.90 -10.86
C SER A 332 14.30 -61.87 -11.12
N ARG A 333 15.45 -61.37 -11.60
CA ARG A 333 16.67 -62.17 -11.80
C ARG A 333 17.27 -62.62 -10.46
N ASP A 334 17.32 -61.74 -9.47
CA ASP A 334 17.80 -62.05 -8.11
C ASP A 334 16.89 -63.01 -7.31
N HIS A 335 15.67 -63.27 -7.79
CA HIS A 335 14.76 -64.28 -7.25
C HIS A 335 14.75 -65.60 -8.03
N LEU A 336 15.43 -65.64 -9.19
CA LEU A 336 15.56 -66.81 -10.06
C LEU A 336 16.96 -67.45 -10.01
N GLU A 337 17.96 -66.75 -9.46
CA GLU A 337 19.25 -67.30 -9.01
C GLU A 337 19.18 -67.74 -7.54
#